data_AF-A0A949RLZ5-F1
#
_entry.id   AF-A0A949RLZ5-F1
#
_cell.length_a   1.000
_cell.length_b   1.000
_cell.length_c   1.000
_cell.angle_alpha   90.00
_cell.angle_beta   90.00
_cell.angle_gamma   90.00
#
_symmetry.space_group_name_H-M   'P 1'
#
loop_
_entity.id
_entity.type
_entity.pdbx_description
1 polymer ?
#
loop_
_entity_poly.entity_id
_entity_poly.type
_entity_poly.pdbx_seq_one_letter_code
_entity_poly.pdbx_strand_id
1 'polypeptide(L)'
;MKRKIRGHAALALLAFVGMPAFGQYGPPPSFRPEELDGLVGRIALYPDPLLAHILTAATYGDQIPGAASWASGHRYLSGEALARAITDDRLPWDYSVQALLPFPNVLDMMAGDMGWTQQLGNAVLADRAGVMDAVQRMRRQALDNGYLKSSPEERVVVDNYGQIQILPAQEGYYYVPVYDPRVVYVRPRPGIRIGIGITFGPRIFLGAAFAPYGWAGPGFDWRAHTVIIDRRPWERTWANRARYQHRYAAPPPRPAGPRVERHEREVKDHGERGRGKGKDQGRGRER
;
A
#
# COMPACT_ATOMS: atom_id res chain seq x y z
N MET A 1 55.75 -39.91 58.88
CA MET A 1 54.33 -39.53 59.02
C MET A 1 53.96 -38.66 57.81
N LYS A 2 53.20 -39.22 56.86
CA LYS A 2 52.92 -38.64 55.52
C LYS A 2 51.98 -37.43 55.63
N ARG A 3 52.34 -36.26 55.06
CA ARG A 3 51.39 -35.14 54.86
C ARG A 3 51.17 -34.88 53.36
N LYS A 4 49.90 -34.97 52.98
CA LYS A 4 49.34 -34.91 51.63
C LYS A 4 49.41 -33.50 51.04
N ILE A 5 49.82 -33.43 49.78
CA ILE A 5 49.68 -32.27 48.90
C ILE A 5 48.22 -32.19 48.44
N ARG A 6 47.58 -31.03 48.59
CA ARG A 6 46.25 -30.73 48.02
C ARG A 6 46.36 -29.50 47.13
N GLY A 7 46.50 -29.73 45.83
CA GLY A 7 46.38 -28.69 44.80
C GLY A 7 44.94 -28.16 44.75
N HIS A 8 44.81 -26.84 44.72
CA HIS A 8 43.53 -26.17 44.49
C HIS A 8 43.52 -25.71 43.03
N ALA A 9 42.73 -26.38 42.19
CA ALA A 9 42.43 -25.92 40.85
C ALA A 9 41.36 -24.82 40.96
N ALA A 10 41.72 -23.59 40.60
CA ALA A 10 40.78 -22.48 40.48
C ALA A 10 39.99 -22.66 39.17
N LEU A 11 38.69 -22.92 39.29
CA LEU A 11 37.77 -23.01 38.17
C LEU A 11 37.38 -21.59 37.75
N ALA A 12 37.87 -21.11 36.61
CA ALA A 12 37.44 -19.85 36.02
C ALA A 12 36.07 -20.06 35.33
N LEU A 13 35.00 -19.52 35.93
CA LEU A 13 33.71 -19.39 35.27
C LEU A 13 33.80 -18.24 34.25
N LEU A 14 33.93 -18.58 32.96
CA LEU A 14 33.70 -17.66 31.87
C LEU A 14 32.20 -17.40 31.76
N ALA A 15 31.76 -16.21 32.17
CA ALA A 15 30.41 -15.72 31.91
C ALA A 15 30.25 -15.50 30.39
N PHE A 16 29.51 -16.39 29.74
CA PHE A 16 28.99 -16.16 28.39
C PHE A 16 27.96 -15.01 28.47
N VAL A 17 28.40 -13.80 28.14
CA VAL A 17 27.48 -12.69 27.85
C VAL A 17 26.72 -13.08 26.59
N GLY A 18 25.44 -13.43 26.74
CA GLY A 18 24.56 -13.74 25.63
C GLY A 18 24.47 -12.55 24.69
N MET A 19 25.12 -12.65 23.53
CA MET A 19 24.88 -11.72 22.42
C MET A 19 23.37 -11.77 22.09
N PRO A 20 22.70 -10.61 21.88
CA PRO A 20 21.33 -10.62 21.44
C PRO A 20 21.25 -11.34 20.10
N ALA A 21 20.43 -12.40 20.04
CA ALA A 21 20.16 -13.11 18.81
C ALA A 21 19.56 -12.14 17.79
N PHE A 22 20.38 -11.69 16.83
CA PHE A 22 19.89 -11.12 15.59
C PHE A 22 19.01 -12.20 14.95
N GLY A 23 17.75 -11.86 14.65
CA GLY A 23 16.73 -12.83 14.26
C GLY A 23 17.19 -13.73 13.10
N GLN A 24 16.86 -15.02 13.21
CA GLN A 24 17.13 -16.08 12.23
C GLN A 24 16.35 -15.85 10.93
N TYR A 25 16.78 -14.88 10.13
CA TYR A 25 16.37 -14.77 8.74
C TYR A 25 17.58 -15.06 7.86
N GLY A 26 17.39 -15.84 6.79
CA GLY A 26 18.43 -16.08 5.79
C GLY A 26 18.97 -14.78 5.19
N PRO A 27 20.06 -14.82 4.41
CA PRO A 27 20.62 -13.64 3.77
C PRO A 27 19.53 -12.92 2.94
N PRO A 28 19.60 -11.57 2.83
CA PRO A 28 18.67 -10.82 2.00
C PRO A 28 18.75 -11.32 0.54
N PRO A 29 17.61 -11.45 -0.16
CA PRO A 29 17.61 -11.74 -1.58
C PRO A 29 18.31 -10.62 -2.36
N SER A 30 18.99 -10.98 -3.44
CA SER A 30 19.61 -10.03 -4.36
C SER A 30 18.78 -9.95 -5.63
N PHE A 31 18.65 -8.74 -6.18
CA PHE A 31 17.91 -8.49 -7.41
C PHE A 31 18.84 -7.84 -8.44
N ARG A 32 18.62 -8.16 -9.72
CA ARG A 32 19.30 -7.44 -10.81
C ARG A 32 18.49 -6.18 -11.18
N PRO A 33 19.13 -5.11 -11.69
CA PRO A 33 18.42 -3.89 -12.07
C PRO A 33 17.23 -4.13 -13.01
N GLU A 34 17.38 -5.02 -14.01
CA GLU A 34 16.32 -5.32 -14.99
C GLU A 34 15.16 -6.12 -14.37
N GLU A 35 15.45 -6.90 -13.33
CA GLU A 35 14.42 -7.62 -12.56
C GLU A 35 13.57 -6.63 -11.75
N LEU A 36 14.22 -5.63 -11.15
CA LEU A 36 13.54 -4.55 -10.44
C LEU A 36 12.69 -3.70 -11.41
N ASP A 37 13.18 -3.42 -12.62
CA ASP A 37 12.42 -2.71 -13.66
C ASP A 37 11.11 -3.43 -14.00
N GLY A 38 11.18 -4.74 -14.23
CA GLY A 38 10.00 -5.57 -14.47
C GLY A 38 9.05 -5.61 -13.27
N LEU A 39 9.59 -5.66 -12.05
CA LEU A 39 8.83 -5.72 -10.81
C LEU A 39 8.04 -4.44 -10.55
N VAL A 40 8.66 -3.27 -10.73
CA VAL A 40 8.00 -1.97 -10.50
C VAL A 40 7.16 -1.50 -11.69
N GLY A 41 7.34 -2.10 -12.86
CA GLY A 41 6.74 -1.63 -14.11
C GLY A 41 5.23 -1.35 -14.03
N ARG A 42 4.46 -2.15 -13.29
CA ARG A 42 2.99 -1.98 -13.16
C ARG A 42 2.54 -0.87 -12.20
N ILE A 43 3.44 -0.35 -11.37
CA ILE A 43 3.15 0.67 -10.36
C ILE A 43 4.04 1.92 -10.48
N ALA A 44 5.07 1.92 -11.33
CA ALA A 44 6.04 3.01 -11.39
C ALA A 44 5.42 4.35 -11.82
N LEU A 45 4.32 4.34 -12.59
CA LEU A 45 3.61 5.56 -12.98
C LEU A 45 2.53 6.00 -11.98
N TYR A 46 2.45 5.39 -10.80
CA TYR A 46 1.49 5.80 -9.77
C TYR A 46 1.97 7.09 -9.08
N PRO A 47 1.06 7.91 -8.52
CA PRO A 47 1.43 9.06 -7.71
C PRO A 47 2.35 8.67 -6.56
N ASP A 48 3.36 9.49 -6.27
CA ASP A 48 4.37 9.26 -5.25
C ASP A 48 3.76 8.89 -3.88
N PRO A 49 2.72 9.60 -3.38
CA PRO A 49 1.99 9.22 -2.17
C PRO A 49 1.46 7.78 -2.16
N LEU A 50 0.78 7.38 -3.25
CA LEU A 50 0.17 6.05 -3.37
C LEU A 50 1.26 4.97 -3.54
N LEU A 51 2.27 5.25 -4.36
CA LEU A 51 3.38 4.34 -4.57
C LEU A 51 4.14 4.08 -3.26
N ALA A 52 4.37 5.10 -2.43
CA ALA A 52 4.99 4.94 -1.11
C ALA A 52 4.19 3.95 -0.23
N HIS A 53 2.86 4.07 -0.20
CA HIS A 53 2.01 3.12 0.52
C HIS A 53 2.05 1.71 -0.07
N ILE A 54 2.08 1.56 -1.41
CA ILE A 54 2.20 0.23 -2.05
C ILE A 54 3.52 -0.46 -1.67
N LEU A 55 4.64 0.26 -1.77
CA LEU A 55 5.95 -0.30 -1.45
C LEU A 55 6.06 -0.71 0.02
N THR A 56 5.53 0.10 0.92
CA THR A 56 5.56 -0.20 2.36
C THR A 56 4.60 -1.34 2.74
N ALA A 57 3.38 -1.36 2.19
CA ALA A 57 2.40 -2.41 2.40
C ALA A 57 2.84 -3.78 1.85
N ALA A 58 3.56 -3.81 0.73
CA ALA A 58 4.09 -5.06 0.16
C ALA A 58 5.02 -5.82 1.14
N THR A 59 5.66 -5.10 2.08
CA THR A 59 6.50 -5.72 3.13
C THR A 59 5.72 -6.42 4.26
N TYR A 60 4.39 -6.40 4.17
CA TYR A 60 3.41 -7.10 4.99
C TYR A 60 2.46 -7.92 4.10
N GLY A 61 3.02 -8.60 3.09
CA GLY A 61 2.27 -9.33 2.08
C GLY A 61 1.25 -10.33 2.62
N ASP A 62 1.48 -10.91 3.80
CA ASP A 62 0.56 -11.81 4.50
C ASP A 62 -0.79 -11.16 4.87
N GLN A 63 -0.81 -9.83 5.01
CA GLN A 63 -2.00 -9.07 5.41
C GLN A 63 -2.86 -8.63 4.21
N ILE A 64 -2.26 -8.62 3.01
CA ILE A 64 -2.88 -8.10 1.79
C ILE A 64 -4.17 -8.85 1.40
N PRO A 65 -4.25 -10.20 1.44
CA PRO A 65 -5.48 -10.90 1.08
C PRO A 65 -6.67 -10.54 1.99
N GLY A 66 -6.41 -10.40 3.30
CA GLY A 66 -7.42 -9.97 4.27
C GLY A 66 -7.90 -8.54 4.00
N ALA A 67 -6.96 -7.63 3.73
CA ALA A 67 -7.24 -6.25 3.39
C ALA A 67 -8.05 -6.12 2.09
N ALA A 68 -7.69 -6.87 1.05
CA ALA A 68 -8.43 -6.90 -0.22
C ALA A 68 -9.87 -7.39 -0.02
N SER A 69 -10.06 -8.48 0.74
CA SER A 69 -11.39 -9.00 1.04
C SER A 69 -12.26 -7.97 1.78
N TRP A 70 -11.72 -7.31 2.81
CA TRP A 70 -12.47 -6.29 3.55
C TRP A 70 -12.76 -5.06 2.69
N ALA A 71 -11.79 -4.54 1.94
CA ALA A 71 -11.99 -3.39 1.06
C ALA A 71 -13.05 -3.68 -0.02
N SER A 72 -13.06 -4.91 -0.55
CA SER A 72 -14.09 -5.35 -1.50
C SER A 72 -15.48 -5.44 -0.86
N GLY A 73 -15.56 -5.88 0.40
CA GLY A 73 -16.79 -5.88 1.19
C GLY A 73 -17.33 -4.48 1.49
N HIS A 74 -16.46 -3.47 1.56
CA HIS A 74 -16.76 -2.11 2.01
C HIS A 74 -16.66 -1.03 0.90
N ARG A 75 -16.73 -1.41 -0.39
CA ARG A 75 -16.66 -0.46 -1.52
C ARG A 75 -17.71 0.66 -1.51
N TYR A 76 -18.79 0.49 -0.73
CA TYR A 76 -19.83 1.49 -0.54
C TYR A 76 -19.43 2.62 0.45
N LEU A 77 -18.32 2.46 1.17
CA LEU A 77 -17.76 3.47 2.07
C LEU A 77 -16.67 4.28 1.37
N SER A 78 -16.64 5.58 1.67
CA SER A 78 -15.57 6.48 1.24
C SER A 78 -15.36 7.61 2.25
N GLY A 79 -14.25 8.35 2.11
CA GLY A 79 -13.95 9.50 2.96
C GLY A 79 -13.99 9.17 4.46
N GLU A 80 -14.65 10.03 5.24
CA GLU A 80 -14.75 9.86 6.70
C GLU A 80 -15.55 8.63 7.13
N ALA A 81 -16.52 8.17 6.33
CA ALA A 81 -17.26 6.96 6.66
C ALA A 81 -16.35 5.72 6.60
N LEU A 82 -15.48 5.67 5.59
CA LEU A 82 -14.47 4.62 5.47
C LEU A 82 -13.43 4.71 6.59
N ALA A 83 -12.89 5.90 6.87
CA ALA A 83 -11.91 6.08 7.95
C ALA A 83 -12.45 5.67 9.34
N ARG A 84 -13.74 5.94 9.60
CA ARG A 84 -14.43 5.47 10.81
C ARG A 84 -14.56 3.95 10.83
N ALA A 85 -15.04 3.33 9.75
CA ALA A 85 -15.15 1.88 9.66
C ALA A 85 -13.81 1.16 9.90
N ILE A 86 -12.70 1.67 9.34
CA ILE A 86 -11.35 1.12 9.59
C ILE A 86 -11.02 1.11 11.08
N THR A 87 -11.36 2.20 11.78
CA THR A 87 -11.11 2.36 13.22
C THR A 87 -12.02 1.45 14.05
N ASP A 88 -13.31 1.44 13.72
CA ASP A 88 -14.35 0.72 14.46
C ASP A 88 -14.20 -0.80 14.31
N ASP A 89 -13.81 -1.27 13.12
CA ASP A 89 -13.67 -2.70 12.81
C ASP A 89 -12.43 -3.35 13.39
N ARG A 90 -11.54 -2.55 13.99
CA ARG A 90 -10.39 -3.06 14.73
C ARG A 90 -9.46 -3.91 13.87
N LEU A 91 -9.10 -3.41 12.68
CA LEU A 91 -8.30 -4.16 11.72
C LEU A 91 -6.88 -4.44 12.27
N PRO A 92 -6.40 -5.69 12.23
CA PRO A 92 -5.14 -6.10 12.87
C PRO A 92 -3.90 -5.85 12.00
N TRP A 93 -4.06 -5.22 10.84
CA TRP A 93 -2.99 -5.01 9.86
C TRP A 93 -2.12 -3.81 10.20
N ASP A 94 -0.91 -3.76 9.66
CA ASP A 94 -0.03 -2.60 9.72
C ASP A 94 -0.70 -1.39 9.06
N TYR A 95 -0.45 -0.19 9.58
CA TYR A 95 -1.08 1.03 9.05
C TYR A 95 -0.75 1.29 7.58
N SER A 96 0.40 0.83 7.07
CA SER A 96 0.71 0.88 5.63
C SER A 96 -0.27 0.07 4.79
N VAL A 97 -0.76 -1.06 5.29
CA VAL A 97 -1.77 -1.89 4.63
C VAL A 97 -3.15 -1.24 4.76
N GLN A 98 -3.47 -0.71 5.94
CA GLN A 98 -4.73 0.01 6.16
C GLN A 98 -4.83 1.27 5.29
N ALA A 99 -3.71 1.94 5.00
CA ALA A 99 -3.63 3.10 4.12
C ALA A 99 -4.09 2.82 2.68
N LEU A 100 -4.08 1.55 2.25
CA LEU A 100 -4.52 1.12 0.92
C LEU A 100 -6.01 0.74 0.86
N LEU A 101 -6.72 0.68 1.97
CA LEU A 101 -8.15 0.33 1.99
C LEU A 101 -9.06 1.27 1.16
N PRO A 102 -8.74 2.56 0.97
CA PRO A 102 -9.43 3.42 -0.01
C PRO A 102 -9.22 3.02 -1.47
N PHE A 103 -8.26 2.14 -1.77
CA PHE A 103 -7.85 1.74 -3.11
C PHE A 103 -8.10 0.23 -3.33
N PRO A 104 -9.36 -0.24 -3.34
CA PRO A 104 -9.67 -1.66 -3.42
C PRO A 104 -9.05 -2.33 -4.66
N ASN A 105 -9.01 -1.64 -5.80
CA ASN A 105 -8.41 -2.19 -7.03
C ASN A 105 -6.89 -2.41 -6.89
N VAL A 106 -6.20 -1.59 -6.09
CA VAL A 106 -4.77 -1.79 -5.81
C VAL A 106 -4.60 -3.02 -4.93
N LEU A 107 -5.40 -3.16 -3.87
CA LEU A 107 -5.37 -4.35 -3.02
C LEU A 107 -5.74 -5.62 -3.78
N ASP A 108 -6.72 -5.58 -4.68
CA ASP A 108 -7.09 -6.69 -5.55
C ASP A 108 -5.93 -7.08 -6.48
N MET A 109 -5.24 -6.11 -7.07
CA MET A 109 -4.03 -6.38 -7.88
C MET A 109 -2.93 -7.04 -7.04
N MET A 110 -2.70 -6.57 -5.82
CA MET A 110 -1.69 -7.17 -4.93
C MET A 110 -2.10 -8.58 -4.47
N ALA A 111 -3.37 -8.80 -4.12
CA ALA A 111 -3.87 -10.09 -3.66
C ALA A 111 -4.03 -11.11 -4.80
N GLY A 112 -4.34 -10.65 -6.02
CA GLY A 112 -4.49 -11.49 -7.21
C GLY A 112 -3.16 -12.02 -7.75
N ASP A 113 -2.04 -11.41 -7.38
CA ASP A 113 -0.69 -11.84 -7.73
C ASP A 113 0.23 -11.79 -6.51
N MET A 114 0.06 -12.77 -5.62
CA MET A 114 0.84 -12.88 -4.38
C MET A 114 2.32 -13.14 -4.64
N GLY A 115 2.67 -13.80 -5.75
CA GLY A 115 4.06 -14.02 -6.14
C GLY A 115 4.77 -12.69 -6.39
N TRP A 116 4.16 -11.79 -7.17
CA TRP A 116 4.67 -10.43 -7.34
C TRP A 116 4.68 -9.64 -6.03
N THR A 117 3.61 -9.70 -5.22
CA THR A 117 3.52 -8.90 -3.99
C THR A 117 4.63 -9.26 -3.01
N GLN A 118 4.92 -10.56 -2.88
CA GLN A 118 6.02 -11.05 -2.05
C GLN A 118 7.38 -10.65 -2.61
N GLN A 119 7.59 -10.76 -3.93
CA GLN A 119 8.83 -10.32 -4.56
C GLN A 119 9.07 -8.82 -4.39
N LEU A 120 8.03 -7.99 -4.57
CA LEU A 120 8.09 -6.54 -4.35
C LEU A 120 8.44 -6.22 -2.90
N GLY A 121 7.76 -6.87 -1.94
CA GLY A 121 8.06 -6.68 -0.52
C GLY A 121 9.50 -7.07 -0.17
N ASN A 122 9.97 -8.20 -0.69
CA ASN A 122 11.35 -8.66 -0.49
C ASN A 122 12.38 -7.70 -1.11
N ALA A 123 12.11 -7.18 -2.32
CA ALA A 123 12.95 -6.20 -2.98
C ALA A 123 13.02 -4.89 -2.19
N VAL A 124 11.89 -4.37 -1.71
CA VAL A 124 11.87 -3.17 -0.87
C VAL A 124 12.65 -3.37 0.43
N LEU A 125 12.56 -4.54 1.06
CA LEU A 125 13.28 -4.85 2.30
C LEU A 125 14.78 -5.05 2.08
N ALA A 126 15.19 -5.65 0.95
CA ALA A 126 16.58 -6.01 0.68
C ALA A 126 17.35 -4.89 -0.03
N ASP A 127 16.73 -4.22 -1.00
CA ASP A 127 17.35 -3.23 -1.89
C ASP A 127 16.35 -2.11 -2.26
N ARG A 128 15.94 -1.33 -1.26
CA ARG A 128 15.07 -0.16 -1.46
C ARG A 128 15.64 0.83 -2.49
N ALA A 129 16.95 1.05 -2.47
CA ALA A 129 17.58 2.02 -3.38
C ALA A 129 17.42 1.56 -4.83
N GLY A 130 17.72 0.30 -5.13
CA GLY A 130 17.51 -0.28 -6.46
C GLY A 130 16.05 -0.24 -6.91
N VAL A 131 15.08 -0.49 -6.00
CA VAL A 131 13.65 -0.37 -6.31
C VAL A 131 13.28 1.06 -6.71
N MET A 132 13.76 2.07 -5.97
CA MET A 132 13.49 3.47 -6.28
C MET A 132 14.16 3.91 -7.58
N ASP A 133 15.39 3.45 -7.84
CA ASP A 133 16.08 3.71 -9.10
C ASP A 133 15.35 3.06 -10.28
N ALA A 134 14.81 1.85 -10.10
CA ALA A 134 13.97 1.20 -11.11
C ALA A 134 12.73 2.02 -11.42
N VAL A 135 12.04 2.55 -10.40
CA VAL A 135 10.89 3.45 -10.61
C VAL A 135 11.29 4.66 -11.44
N GLN A 136 12.43 5.29 -11.14
CA GLN A 136 12.91 6.44 -11.91
C GLN A 136 13.27 6.07 -13.36
N ARG A 137 13.89 4.90 -13.60
CA ARG A 137 14.15 4.39 -14.96
C ARG A 137 12.84 4.19 -15.74
N MET A 138 11.85 3.55 -15.13
CA MET A 138 10.54 3.32 -15.77
C MET A 138 9.82 4.65 -16.07
N ARG A 139 9.82 5.59 -15.11
CA ARG A 139 9.26 6.95 -15.32
C ARG A 139 9.96 7.69 -16.45
N ARG A 140 11.29 7.61 -16.51
CA ARG A 140 12.09 8.23 -17.58
C ARG A 140 11.73 7.65 -18.94
N GLN A 141 11.64 6.33 -19.06
CA GLN A 141 11.20 5.67 -20.29
C GLN A 141 9.80 6.14 -20.72
N ALA A 142 8.83 6.17 -19.80
CA ALA A 142 7.48 6.63 -20.13
C ALA A 142 7.43 8.12 -20.52
N LEU A 143 8.27 8.96 -19.91
CA LEU A 143 8.41 10.37 -20.25
C LEU A 143 9.03 10.56 -21.64
N ASP A 144 10.15 9.87 -21.91
CA ASP A 144 10.87 9.94 -23.19
C ASP A 144 10.03 9.37 -24.34
N ASN A 145 9.20 8.38 -24.04
CA ASN A 145 8.21 7.84 -24.97
C ASN A 145 6.97 8.74 -25.11
N GLY A 146 6.82 9.83 -24.36
CA GLY A 146 5.70 10.77 -24.48
C GLY A 146 4.37 10.31 -23.85
N TYR A 147 4.37 9.22 -23.08
CA TYR A 147 3.19 8.72 -22.37
C TYR A 147 2.98 9.40 -21.01
N LEU A 148 4.07 9.66 -20.28
CA LEU A 148 4.01 10.31 -18.97
C LEU A 148 4.00 11.84 -19.13
N LYS A 149 2.88 12.47 -18.81
CA LYS A 149 2.68 13.93 -18.88
C LYS A 149 1.66 14.38 -17.85
N SER A 150 1.71 15.65 -17.47
CA SER A 150 0.67 16.22 -16.60
C SER A 150 -0.72 16.16 -17.27
N SER A 151 -1.73 15.92 -16.45
CA SER A 151 -3.14 15.82 -16.81
C SER A 151 -4.00 16.52 -15.75
N PRO A 152 -5.34 16.55 -15.90
CA PRO A 152 -6.24 17.00 -14.83
C PRO A 152 -6.17 16.16 -13.54
N GLU A 153 -5.72 14.91 -13.63
CA GLU A 153 -5.61 13.97 -12.51
C GLU A 153 -4.25 14.06 -11.80
N GLU A 154 -3.17 14.20 -12.57
CA GLU A 154 -1.79 14.15 -12.07
C GLU A 154 -0.91 15.28 -12.60
N ARG A 155 0.00 15.74 -11.75
CA ARG A 155 1.06 16.68 -12.09
C ARG A 155 2.40 15.94 -12.11
N VAL A 156 3.01 15.88 -13.29
CA VAL A 156 4.36 15.36 -13.49
C VAL A 156 5.35 16.50 -13.34
N VAL A 157 6.29 16.36 -12.41
CA VAL A 157 7.34 17.34 -12.14
C VAL A 157 8.69 16.67 -12.34
N VAL A 158 9.57 17.29 -13.12
CA VAL A 158 10.97 16.90 -13.23
C VAL A 158 11.78 17.95 -12.48
N ASP A 159 12.49 17.54 -11.43
CA ASP A 159 13.32 18.46 -10.65
C ASP A 159 14.63 18.80 -11.38
N ASN A 160 15.40 19.74 -10.82
CA ASN A 160 16.68 20.19 -11.37
C ASN A 160 17.75 19.09 -11.43
N TYR A 161 17.52 17.95 -10.78
CA TYR A 161 18.42 16.79 -10.76
C TYR A 161 17.90 15.65 -11.64
N GLY A 162 16.82 15.88 -12.40
CA GLY A 162 16.22 14.88 -13.27
C GLY A 162 15.39 13.82 -12.54
N GLN A 163 15.02 14.02 -11.28
CA GLN A 163 14.07 13.13 -10.59
C GLN A 163 12.65 13.47 -11.03
N ILE A 164 11.90 12.44 -11.42
CA ILE A 164 10.51 12.56 -11.84
C ILE A 164 9.61 12.26 -10.66
N GLN A 165 8.78 13.23 -10.29
CA GLN A 165 7.73 13.10 -9.28
C GLN A 165 6.36 13.10 -9.98
N ILE A 166 5.47 12.22 -9.53
CA ILE A 166 4.07 12.19 -9.96
C ILE A 166 3.24 12.56 -8.74
N LEU A 167 2.63 13.74 -8.77
CA LEU A 167 1.84 14.27 -7.67
C LEU A 167 0.37 14.32 -8.07
N PRO A 168 -0.58 14.21 -7.13
CA PRO A 168 -1.97 14.52 -7.45
C PRO A 168 -2.08 15.96 -7.94
N ALA A 169 -2.88 16.19 -9.00
CA ALA A 169 -3.08 17.54 -9.53
C ALA A 169 -3.82 18.44 -8.52
N GLN A 170 -4.69 17.84 -7.69
CA GLN A 170 -5.40 18.49 -6.60
C GLN A 170 -5.07 17.78 -5.28
N GLU A 171 -4.68 18.54 -4.26
CA GLU A 171 -4.37 17.98 -2.93
C GLU A 171 -5.56 17.21 -2.35
N GLY A 172 -5.28 16.02 -1.81
CA GLY A 172 -6.29 15.13 -1.22
C GLY A 172 -7.08 14.31 -2.23
N TYR A 173 -6.94 14.52 -3.54
CA TYR A 173 -7.61 13.75 -4.58
C TYR A 173 -6.63 12.87 -5.34
N TYR A 174 -6.88 11.56 -5.29
CA TYR A 174 -6.00 10.55 -5.87
C TYR A 174 -6.75 9.76 -6.95
N TYR A 175 -5.98 9.35 -7.95
CA TYR A 175 -6.43 8.49 -9.02
C TYR A 175 -5.46 7.32 -9.12
N VAL A 176 -5.97 6.15 -9.50
CA VAL A 176 -5.13 4.99 -9.80
C VAL A 176 -4.91 4.95 -11.30
N PRO A 177 -3.67 5.10 -11.80
CA PRO A 177 -3.38 4.97 -13.21
C PRO A 177 -3.59 3.55 -13.71
N VAL A 178 -4.12 3.42 -14.91
CA VAL A 178 -4.32 2.17 -15.63
C VAL A 178 -3.58 2.27 -16.96
N TYR A 179 -2.61 1.38 -17.16
CA TYR A 179 -1.77 1.35 -18.35
C TYR A 179 -1.20 -0.05 -18.55
N ASP A 180 -0.76 -0.34 -19.78
CA ASP A 180 -0.01 -1.57 -20.09
C ASP A 180 1.50 -1.24 -20.10
N PRO A 181 2.31 -1.81 -19.19
CA PRO A 181 3.77 -1.67 -19.21
C PRO A 181 4.42 -2.00 -20.55
N ARG A 182 3.85 -2.92 -21.34
CA ARG A 182 4.34 -3.30 -22.68
C ARG A 182 4.12 -2.22 -23.73
N VAL A 183 3.30 -1.23 -23.42
CA VAL A 183 3.00 -0.08 -24.30
C VAL A 183 3.79 1.14 -23.85
N VAL A 184 3.68 1.52 -22.56
CA VAL A 184 4.19 2.83 -22.10
C VAL A 184 5.72 2.89 -22.03
N TYR A 185 6.39 1.76 -21.84
CA TYR A 185 7.86 1.71 -21.72
C TYR A 185 8.57 1.32 -23.02
N VAL A 186 7.83 0.90 -24.03
CA VAL A 186 8.40 0.52 -25.32
C VAL A 186 8.41 1.73 -26.24
N ARG A 187 9.56 2.00 -26.85
CA ARG A 187 9.71 3.10 -27.79
C ARG A 187 8.72 2.96 -28.96
N PRO A 188 7.84 3.95 -29.18
CA PRO A 188 6.91 3.93 -30.32
C PRO A 188 7.68 3.86 -31.64
N ARG A 189 7.16 3.10 -32.61
CA ARG A 189 7.75 3.06 -33.96
C ARG A 189 7.62 4.44 -34.62
N PRO A 190 8.62 4.87 -35.42
CA PRO A 190 8.53 6.11 -36.17
C PRO A 190 7.23 6.17 -37.00
N GLY A 191 6.53 7.30 -36.93
CA GLY A 191 5.27 7.53 -37.67
C GLY A 191 3.98 7.13 -36.93
N ILE A 192 4.05 6.46 -35.78
CA ILE A 192 2.88 6.21 -34.93
C ILE A 192 2.58 7.44 -34.08
N ARG A 193 1.34 7.95 -34.17
CA ARG A 193 0.84 8.96 -33.22
C ARG A 193 0.48 8.26 -31.91
N ILE A 194 1.05 8.75 -30.83
CA ILE A 194 0.79 8.23 -29.50
C ILE A 194 -0.65 8.60 -29.09
N GLY A 195 -1.47 7.58 -28.86
CA GLY A 195 -2.83 7.71 -28.37
C GLY A 195 -2.90 7.82 -26.84
N ILE A 196 -4.04 7.44 -26.28
CA ILE A 196 -4.22 7.35 -24.81
C ILE A 196 -3.49 6.08 -24.33
N GLY A 197 -2.34 6.25 -23.66
CA GLY A 197 -1.58 5.14 -23.08
C GLY A 197 -1.72 5.00 -21.56
N ILE A 198 -2.25 6.02 -20.89
CA ILE A 198 -2.54 6.03 -19.45
C ILE A 198 -3.97 6.56 -19.29
N THR A 199 -4.82 5.79 -18.63
CA THR A 199 -6.14 6.21 -18.16
C THR A 199 -6.17 6.20 -16.64
N PHE A 200 -7.22 6.76 -16.05
CA PHE A 200 -7.35 6.89 -14.60
C PHE A 200 -8.63 6.23 -14.12
N GLY A 201 -8.52 5.54 -12.97
CA GLY A 201 -9.67 5.03 -12.25
C GLY A 201 -10.55 6.13 -11.64
N PRO A 202 -11.53 5.77 -10.80
CA PRO A 202 -12.38 6.75 -10.14
C PRO A 202 -11.57 7.67 -9.21
N ARG A 203 -12.06 8.90 -9.03
CA ARG A 203 -11.50 9.88 -8.11
C ARG A 203 -11.71 9.44 -6.65
N ILE A 204 -10.64 9.41 -5.86
CA ILE A 204 -10.67 9.04 -4.43
C ILE A 204 -10.25 10.24 -3.60
N PHE A 205 -11.08 10.65 -2.65
CA PHE A 205 -10.77 11.73 -1.72
C PHE A 205 -10.23 11.20 -0.39
N LEU A 206 -9.04 11.64 -0.01
CA LEU A 206 -8.40 11.36 1.27
C LEU A 206 -8.24 12.68 2.04
N GLY A 207 -9.22 12.95 2.91
CA GLY A 207 -9.18 14.10 3.82
C GLY A 207 -8.36 13.85 5.08
N ALA A 208 -8.45 14.78 6.03
CA ALA A 208 -7.72 14.73 7.30
C ALA A 208 -7.93 13.44 8.11
N ALA A 209 -9.08 12.78 7.96
CA ALA A 209 -9.37 11.50 8.60
C ALA A 209 -8.39 10.36 8.21
N PHE A 210 -7.67 10.50 7.08
CA PHE A 210 -6.67 9.53 6.65
C PHE A 210 -5.24 9.85 7.13
N ALA A 211 -5.00 11.02 7.72
CA ALA A 211 -3.69 11.40 8.27
C ALA A 211 -3.10 10.36 9.25
N PRO A 212 -3.88 9.78 10.19
CA PRO A 212 -3.39 8.73 11.09
C PRO A 212 -2.80 7.50 10.40
N TYR A 213 -3.24 7.21 9.17
CA TYR A 213 -2.80 6.06 8.37
C TYR A 213 -1.57 6.39 7.52
N GLY A 214 -0.94 7.54 7.71
CA GLY A 214 0.28 7.96 7.03
C GLY A 214 0.08 8.83 5.80
N TRP A 215 -1.16 9.22 5.49
CA TRP A 215 -1.48 10.12 4.37
C TRP A 215 -1.13 11.59 4.63
N ALA A 216 -0.62 11.92 5.82
CA ALA A 216 -0.08 13.24 6.11
C ALA A 216 1.33 13.40 5.52
N GLY A 217 1.42 13.58 4.21
CA GLY A 217 2.67 13.78 3.47
C GLY A 217 3.50 12.51 3.24
N PRO A 218 2.93 11.43 2.68
CA PRO A 218 3.73 10.31 2.16
C PRO A 218 4.35 10.68 0.81
N GLY A 219 5.45 10.01 0.47
CA GLY A 219 6.15 10.23 -0.79
C GLY A 219 7.59 9.75 -0.71
N PHE A 220 8.47 10.41 -1.45
CA PHE A 220 9.88 10.02 -1.54
C PHE A 220 10.79 11.23 -1.41
N ASP A 221 11.89 11.06 -0.69
CA ASP A 221 13.13 11.74 -1.04
C ASP A 221 13.87 10.84 -2.04
N TRP A 222 13.71 11.15 -3.32
CA TRP A 222 14.27 10.37 -4.41
C TRP A 222 15.81 10.32 -4.37
N ARG A 223 16.46 11.41 -3.96
CA ARG A 223 17.93 11.49 -3.94
C ARG A 223 18.54 10.75 -2.76
N ALA A 224 17.85 10.73 -1.64
CA ALA A 224 18.27 10.00 -0.45
C ALA A 224 17.75 8.55 -0.40
N HIS A 225 17.12 8.06 -1.48
CA HIS A 225 16.47 6.74 -1.55
C HIS A 225 15.60 6.44 -0.32
N THR A 226 14.85 7.45 0.12
CA THR A 226 14.08 7.38 1.36
C THR A 226 12.59 7.45 1.06
N VAL A 227 11.86 6.44 1.53
CA VAL A 227 10.38 6.50 1.58
C VAL A 227 9.97 7.31 2.78
N ILE A 228 9.07 8.26 2.57
CA ILE A 228 8.49 9.09 3.62
C ILE A 228 7.05 8.64 3.83
N ILE A 229 6.67 8.38 5.08
CA ILE A 229 5.30 8.11 5.51
C ILE A 229 5.03 9.02 6.70
N ASP A 230 3.89 9.72 6.72
CA ASP A 230 3.56 10.68 7.79
C ASP A 230 4.68 11.69 8.10
N ARG A 231 5.29 12.25 7.05
CA ARG A 231 6.45 13.18 7.12
C ARG A 231 7.68 12.62 7.82
N ARG A 232 7.78 11.30 7.99
CA ARG A 232 8.91 10.64 8.64
C ARG A 232 9.55 9.61 7.72
N PRO A 233 10.88 9.45 7.77
CA PRO A 233 11.55 8.35 7.08
C PRO A 233 10.96 7.01 7.52
N TRP A 234 10.65 6.16 6.55
CA TRP A 234 10.30 4.77 6.79
C TRP A 234 11.57 3.92 6.64
N GLU A 235 11.92 3.14 7.66
CA GLU A 235 13.25 2.52 7.81
C GLU A 235 13.17 0.99 7.97
N ARG A 236 12.06 0.36 7.54
CA ARG A 236 11.94 -1.10 7.54
C ARG A 236 12.90 -1.68 6.51
N THR A 237 13.69 -2.66 6.92
CA THR A 237 14.69 -3.36 6.11
C THR A 237 14.58 -4.86 6.38
N TRP A 238 15.28 -5.67 5.56
CA TRP A 238 15.38 -7.11 5.78
C TRP A 238 15.82 -7.42 7.22
N ALA A 239 16.88 -6.78 7.72
CA ALA A 239 17.44 -7.08 9.04
C ALA A 239 16.48 -6.74 10.21
N ASN A 240 15.69 -5.67 10.10
CA ASN A 240 14.87 -5.19 11.22
C ASN A 240 13.36 -5.50 11.09
N ARG A 241 12.91 -6.10 9.98
CA ARG A 241 11.47 -6.30 9.64
C ARG A 241 10.62 -6.97 10.73
N ALA A 242 11.20 -7.84 11.55
CA ALA A 242 10.45 -8.52 12.61
C ALA A 242 10.11 -7.62 13.80
N ARG A 243 10.85 -6.51 13.97
CA ARG A 243 10.74 -5.62 15.13
C ARG A 243 10.39 -4.19 14.76
N TYR A 244 10.64 -3.81 13.51
CA TYR A 244 10.38 -2.47 13.02
C TYR A 244 8.89 -2.13 13.16
N GLN A 245 8.63 -0.99 13.79
CA GLN A 245 7.33 -0.38 13.87
C GLN A 245 7.51 1.08 13.44
N HIS A 246 6.83 1.46 12.36
CA HIS A 246 6.89 2.85 11.91
C HIS A 246 6.21 3.76 12.94
N ARG A 247 6.84 4.90 13.21
CA ARG A 247 6.35 5.88 14.19
C ARG A 247 5.47 6.90 13.49
N TYR A 248 4.19 6.59 13.35
CA TYR A 248 3.20 7.56 12.91
C TYR A 248 3.06 8.68 13.96
N ALA A 249 2.84 9.91 13.52
CA ALA A 249 2.68 11.09 14.37
C ALA A 249 1.42 11.02 15.23
N ALA A 250 0.34 10.45 14.70
CA ALA A 250 -0.91 10.22 15.41
C ALA A 250 -1.58 8.94 14.90
N PRO A 251 -1.05 7.73 15.20
CA PRO A 251 -1.65 6.50 14.72
C PRO A 251 -3.07 6.34 15.27
N PRO A 252 -4.02 5.78 14.50
CA PRO A 252 -5.31 5.39 15.05
C PRO A 252 -5.07 4.37 16.17
N PRO A 253 -5.87 4.37 17.24
CA PRO A 253 -5.65 3.46 18.37
C PRO A 253 -5.53 2.02 17.86
N ARG A 254 -4.44 1.32 18.22
CA ARG A 254 -4.34 -0.10 17.90
C ARG A 254 -5.51 -0.79 18.62
N PRO A 255 -6.37 -1.47 17.88
CA PRO A 255 -7.49 -2.14 18.51
C PRO A 255 -7.00 -3.23 19.45
N ALA A 256 -7.44 -3.18 20.71
CA ALA A 256 -7.32 -4.29 21.62
C ALA A 256 -8.53 -5.23 21.43
N GLY A 257 -8.28 -6.52 21.19
CA GLY A 257 -9.31 -7.54 21.05
C GLY A 257 -9.47 -8.12 19.64
N PRO A 258 -10.34 -9.12 19.45
CA PRO A 258 -10.59 -9.73 18.15
C PRO A 258 -11.22 -8.71 17.18
N ARG A 259 -11.06 -8.96 15.88
CA ARG A 259 -11.74 -8.19 14.82
C ARG A 259 -13.25 -8.15 15.08
N VAL A 260 -13.86 -6.97 14.96
CA VAL A 260 -15.31 -6.80 15.15
C VAL A 260 -15.87 -6.13 13.91
N GLU A 261 -16.45 -6.86 12.97
CA GLU A 261 -17.16 -6.22 11.85
C GLU A 261 -18.58 -5.83 12.31
N ARG A 262 -18.89 -4.53 12.36
CA ARG A 262 -20.20 -4.02 12.81
C ARG A 262 -20.95 -3.25 11.72
N HIS A 263 -20.78 -3.64 10.47
CA HIS A 263 -21.43 -2.96 9.34
C HIS A 263 -22.40 -3.91 8.65
N GLU A 264 -23.68 -3.81 9.02
CA GLU A 264 -24.76 -4.41 8.24
C GLU A 264 -24.91 -3.59 6.96
N ARG A 265 -24.93 -4.25 5.78
CA ARG A 265 -25.28 -3.55 4.53
C ARG A 265 -26.67 -2.98 4.73
N GLU A 266 -26.81 -1.66 4.75
CA GLU A 266 -28.12 -1.03 4.71
C GLU A 266 -28.73 -1.34 3.33
N VAL A 267 -29.43 -2.47 3.24
CA VAL A 267 -30.27 -2.80 2.10
C VAL A 267 -31.37 -1.77 2.12
N LYS A 268 -31.27 -0.74 1.28
CA LYS A 268 -32.41 0.11 0.96
C LYS A 268 -33.46 -0.79 0.31
N ASP A 269 -34.37 -1.30 1.15
CA ASP A 269 -35.59 -1.97 0.72
C ASP A 269 -36.40 -0.93 -0.05
N HIS A 270 -36.23 -0.90 -1.38
CA HIS A 270 -37.18 -0.24 -2.27
C HIS A 270 -38.44 -1.09 -2.24
N GLY A 271 -39.26 -0.87 -1.20
CA GLY A 271 -40.48 -1.59 -0.94
C GLY A 271 -41.39 -1.60 -2.17
N GLU A 272 -41.43 -2.76 -2.82
CA GLU A 272 -42.47 -3.17 -3.75
C GLU A 272 -43.79 -3.24 -2.96
N ARG A 273 -44.52 -2.11 -2.86
CA ARG A 273 -45.93 -2.13 -2.43
C ARG A 273 -46.83 -2.42 -3.62
N GLY A 274 -46.76 -3.65 -4.10
CA GLY A 274 -47.91 -4.30 -4.70
C GLY A 274 -48.95 -4.59 -3.62
N ARG A 275 -50.06 -3.84 -3.60
CA ARG A 275 -51.30 -4.26 -2.92
C ARG A 275 -52.46 -4.17 -3.89
N GLY A 276 -52.69 -5.28 -4.59
CA GLY A 276 -54.03 -5.66 -5.02
C GLY A 276 -54.78 -6.33 -3.87
N LYS A 277 -56.01 -5.86 -3.61
CA LYS A 277 -57.17 -6.54 -2.96
C LYS A 277 -58.22 -5.44 -2.74
N GLY A 278 -59.49 -5.56 -3.08
CA GLY A 278 -60.24 -6.69 -3.62
C GLY A 278 -61.59 -6.20 -4.17
N LYS A 279 -62.26 -7.08 -4.89
CA LYS A 279 -63.66 -6.94 -5.30
C LYS A 279 -64.54 -6.77 -4.05
N ASP A 280 -65.46 -5.81 -4.09
CA ASP A 280 -66.73 -5.97 -3.39
C ASP A 280 -67.88 -5.55 -4.33
N GLN A 281 -68.88 -6.43 -4.39
CA GLN A 281 -70.11 -6.28 -5.14
C GLN A 281 -71.15 -5.69 -4.18
N GLY A 282 -71.94 -4.70 -4.63
CA GLY A 282 -73.28 -4.55 -4.08
C GLY A 282 -73.88 -3.16 -4.04
N ARG A 283 -74.93 -3.01 -4.85
CA ARG A 283 -76.18 -2.28 -4.58
C ARG A 283 -76.16 -0.74 -4.51
N GLY A 284 -76.95 -0.16 -5.43
CA GLY A 284 -78.07 0.68 -4.98
C GLY A 284 -78.16 2.09 -5.56
N ARG A 285 -78.96 2.22 -6.64
CA ARG A 285 -80.01 3.21 -6.94
C ARG A 285 -79.87 4.72 -6.63
N GLU A 286 -80.59 5.46 -7.48
CA GLU A 286 -81.05 6.86 -7.43
C GLU A 286 -80.02 7.90 -7.96
N ARG A 287 -80.30 8.76 -8.93
CA ARG A 287 -81.50 9.16 -9.69
C ARG A 287 -81.04 9.73 -11.03
#